data_AF-A0A9D6DYW7-F1
#
_entry.id   AF-A0A9D6DYW7-F1
#
_cell.length_a   1.000
_cell.length_b   1.000
_cell.length_c   1.000
_cell.angle_alpha   90.00
_cell.angle_beta   90.00
_cell.angle_gamma   90.00
#
_symmetry.space_group_name_H-M   'P 1'
#
loop_
_entity.id
_entity.type
_entity.pdbx_description
1 polymer ?
#
loop_
_entity_poly.entity_id
_entity_poly.type
_entity_poly.pdbx_seq_one_letter_code
_entity_poly.pdbx_strand_id
1 'polypeptide(L)'
;SLPEKEWTVLVYMGGDNNLRRDMGVYLQDLELVGSSDQTNIVAQFDRGARLLDYVTGEWRGARRFYVTKSDQPQTLDSKLLHTALGSYVHDVKKIPTLKIPTPGFLTRPPFQPSAEQVAEYRKAVEERVSFLKKWMEGYPARHFPDTYENALKAAEQLQSPSKPLLAEFHVPMIGLPGETKGIRSPVLEDLGGIDMSARKSLADFVEWGMKNYPARHTLLVVKSHGSGFRSVIQDSQSASPLGEMPVAEFRGALEDAAKKVGKKPDVLAFDACYMGQAEVAYELRDTADYMVAAPSPEYLFATPLGRILRDLDEREKKGETVMPKALAETMVEYAKHCFASALDDAPLPVSYFTPTQTALDLTKMGVLRDAVDHFADSLIQADLDKELFRDLASGTLSYGITSVPARSFRDLGDFALAVGTDSRIASPALKEAAGRVLQALDTVVMSEEHNDPRSAKGLGLSIYLSPGAPRVGKLKALFQKLAGISSPDSRYFSSGLQFLKDTRWDEMLQKYSGKD
;
A
#
# COMPACT_ATOMS: atom_id res chain seq x y z
N SER A 1 16.66 -29.75 11.85
CA SER A 1 15.83 -28.78 11.11
C SER A 1 14.46 -29.39 10.90
N LEU A 2 13.41 -28.57 10.84
CA LEU A 2 12.10 -29.02 10.38
C LEU A 2 12.20 -29.50 8.92
N PRO A 3 11.34 -30.43 8.47
CA PRO A 3 11.27 -30.79 7.05
C PRO A 3 10.95 -29.55 6.21
N GLU A 4 11.54 -29.50 5.01
CA GLU A 4 11.25 -28.43 4.05
C GLU A 4 9.78 -28.52 3.63
N LYS A 5 9.09 -27.37 3.66
CA LYS A 5 7.71 -27.21 3.19
C LYS A 5 7.64 -26.50 1.83
N GLU A 6 6.46 -26.40 1.22
CA GLU A 6 6.30 -25.61 -0.01
C GLU A 6 6.45 -24.12 0.29
N TRP A 7 5.77 -23.63 1.33
CA TRP A 7 5.78 -22.22 1.70
C TRP A 7 6.24 -21.96 3.14
N THR A 8 6.95 -20.84 3.31
CA THR A 8 7.09 -20.18 4.61
C THR A 8 6.65 -18.72 4.49
N VAL A 9 5.70 -18.34 5.33
CA VAL A 9 5.17 -16.99 5.44
C VAL A 9 5.73 -16.34 6.70
N LEU A 10 6.52 -15.29 6.51
CA LEU A 10 7.12 -14.49 7.57
C LEU A 10 6.30 -13.20 7.73
N VAL A 11 5.75 -12.94 8.91
CA VAL A 11 4.92 -11.75 9.17
C VAL A 11 5.62 -10.85 10.19
N TYR A 12 6.10 -9.68 9.75
CA TYR A 12 6.81 -8.71 10.58
C TYR A 12 5.91 -7.51 10.92
N MET A 13 5.58 -7.35 12.20
CA MET A 13 4.60 -6.37 12.68
C MET A 13 5.22 -5.42 13.72
N GLY A 14 5.54 -4.20 13.29
CA GLY A 14 6.01 -3.12 14.18
C GLY A 14 4.83 -2.37 14.79
N GLY A 15 4.36 -2.80 15.96
CA GLY A 15 3.10 -2.35 16.58
C GLY A 15 3.26 -1.33 17.69
N ASP A 16 4.46 -0.79 17.89
CA ASP A 16 4.77 0.29 18.83
C ASP A 16 4.29 1.65 18.33
N ASN A 17 3.04 1.70 17.86
CA ASN A 17 2.35 2.85 17.29
C ASN A 17 0.81 2.66 17.42
N ASN A 18 0.03 3.47 16.70
CA ASN A 18 -1.44 3.42 16.76
C ASN A 18 -2.08 2.24 16.00
N LEU A 19 -1.31 1.43 15.25
CA LEU A 19 -1.81 0.24 14.53
C LEU A 19 -1.78 -1.04 15.39
N ARG A 20 -1.28 -0.96 16.63
CA ARG A 20 -1.13 -2.09 17.57
C ARG A 20 -2.36 -3.01 17.65
N ARG A 21 -3.56 -2.40 17.73
CA ARG A 21 -4.82 -3.14 17.83
C ARG A 21 -5.14 -3.89 16.54
N ASP A 22 -4.91 -3.24 15.40
CA ASP A 22 -5.17 -3.81 14.08
C ASP A 22 -4.24 -5.00 13.81
N MET A 23 -2.97 -4.90 14.21
CA MET A 23 -2.00 -6.01 14.15
C MET A 23 -2.41 -7.19 15.05
N GLY A 24 -3.02 -6.92 16.20
CA GLY A 24 -3.60 -7.95 17.05
C GLY A 24 -4.72 -8.74 16.36
N VAL A 25 -5.65 -8.04 15.71
CA VAL A 25 -6.73 -8.69 14.93
C VAL A 25 -6.14 -9.40 13.71
N TYR A 26 -5.13 -8.81 13.07
CA TYR A 26 -4.42 -9.41 11.95
C TYR A 26 -3.83 -10.78 12.32
N LEU A 27 -3.17 -10.88 13.47
CA LEU A 27 -2.63 -12.15 13.96
C LEU A 27 -3.73 -13.16 14.30
N GLN A 28 -4.86 -12.72 14.86
CA GLN A 28 -6.02 -13.60 15.10
C GLN A 28 -6.65 -14.13 13.80
N ASP A 29 -6.71 -13.31 12.73
CA ASP A 29 -7.17 -13.74 11.41
C ASP A 29 -6.26 -14.85 10.85
N LEU A 30 -4.95 -14.76 11.06
CA LEU A 30 -4.01 -15.81 10.70
C LEU A 30 -4.22 -17.11 11.50
N GLU A 31 -4.66 -17.04 12.76
CA GLU A 31 -5.01 -18.23 13.56
C GLU A 31 -6.25 -18.98 13.04
N LEU A 32 -7.12 -18.35 12.25
CA LEU A 32 -8.24 -19.04 11.62
C LEU A 32 -7.78 -20.05 10.56
N VAL A 33 -6.58 -19.84 10.00
CA VAL A 33 -5.95 -20.75 9.03
C VAL A 33 -4.86 -21.58 9.69
N GLY A 34 -3.90 -20.92 10.33
CA GLY A 34 -2.73 -21.54 10.94
C GLY A 34 -1.75 -22.14 9.92
N SER A 35 -0.59 -22.55 10.43
CA SER A 35 0.37 -23.35 9.66
C SER A 35 -0.22 -24.71 9.31
N SER A 36 0.08 -25.22 8.12
CA SER A 36 -0.38 -26.52 7.58
C SER A 36 0.79 -27.48 7.40
N ASP A 37 0.55 -28.65 6.79
CA ASP A 37 1.62 -29.59 6.41
C ASP A 37 2.49 -29.08 5.25
N GLN A 38 2.01 -28.09 4.49
CA GLN A 38 2.67 -27.52 3.31
C GLN A 38 3.11 -26.06 3.48
N THR A 39 2.57 -25.36 4.48
CA THR A 39 2.89 -23.96 4.76
C THR A 39 3.28 -23.75 6.23
N ASN A 40 4.42 -23.09 6.47
CA ASN A 40 4.75 -22.50 7.77
C ASN A 40 4.26 -21.05 7.82
N ILE A 41 3.63 -20.65 8.93
CA ILE A 41 3.31 -19.24 9.20
C ILE A 41 3.97 -18.86 10.53
N VAL A 42 4.90 -17.90 10.48
CA VAL A 42 5.57 -17.36 11.67
C VAL A 42 5.49 -15.85 11.69
N ALA A 43 5.30 -15.30 12.88
CA ALA A 43 5.14 -13.86 13.05
C ALA A 43 6.09 -13.33 14.12
N GLN A 44 6.63 -12.12 13.91
CA GLN A 44 7.24 -11.31 14.96
C GLN A 44 6.40 -10.05 15.14
N PHE A 45 5.88 -9.85 16.34
CA PHE A 45 4.99 -8.75 16.68
C PHE A 45 5.52 -8.02 17.91
N ASP A 46 5.84 -6.74 17.74
CA ASP A 46 6.13 -5.85 18.86
C ASP A 46 4.90 -5.07 19.28
N ARG A 47 4.64 -5.10 20.59
CA ARG A 47 3.44 -4.54 21.18
C ARG A 47 3.78 -3.48 22.22
N GLY A 48 3.55 -2.23 21.82
CA GLY A 48 3.91 -1.05 22.61
C GLY A 48 3.12 -0.87 23.90
N ALA A 49 3.69 -0.09 24.81
CA ALA A 49 3.16 0.16 26.14
C ALA A 49 2.06 1.25 26.17
N ARG A 50 0.79 0.83 26.12
CA ARG A 50 -0.36 1.65 26.56
C ARG A 50 -1.36 0.80 27.34
N LEU A 51 -1.96 1.40 28.36
CA LEU A 51 -2.93 0.79 29.28
C LEU A 51 -4.14 0.25 28.49
N LEU A 52 -4.41 -1.05 28.70
CA LEU A 52 -5.55 -1.83 28.20
C LEU A 52 -5.61 -2.02 26.67
N ASP A 53 -5.39 -3.25 26.25
CA ASP A 53 -5.73 -3.74 24.90
C ASP A 53 -6.38 -5.12 25.06
N TYR A 54 -7.69 -5.13 24.88
CA TYR A 54 -8.53 -6.30 25.05
C TYR A 54 -8.35 -7.36 23.94
N VAL A 55 -7.75 -6.99 22.80
CA VAL A 55 -7.57 -7.89 21.65
C VAL A 55 -6.35 -8.81 21.84
N THR A 56 -5.25 -8.27 22.34
CA THR A 56 -3.94 -8.96 22.33
C THR A 56 -3.49 -9.47 23.68
N GLY A 57 -4.11 -9.04 24.79
CA GLY A 57 -3.63 -9.38 26.12
C GLY A 57 -2.90 -8.24 26.84
N GLU A 58 -2.33 -8.52 28.01
CA GLU A 58 -1.57 -7.53 28.79
C GLU A 58 -0.05 -7.53 28.53
N TRP A 59 0.48 -8.40 27.67
CA TRP A 59 1.93 -8.58 27.46
C TRP A 59 2.62 -7.41 26.73
N ARG A 60 3.90 -7.13 26.89
CA ARG A 60 4.57 -6.01 26.17
C ARG A 60 5.87 -6.48 25.53
N GLY A 61 6.38 -5.69 24.59
CA GLY A 61 7.60 -5.99 23.85
C GLY A 61 7.33 -6.87 22.64
N ALA A 62 8.40 -7.38 22.04
CA ALA A 62 8.37 -8.18 20.82
C ALA A 62 8.41 -9.67 21.12
N ARG A 63 7.58 -10.41 20.39
CA ARG A 63 7.51 -11.88 20.48
C ARG A 63 7.48 -12.51 19.12
N ARG A 64 8.02 -13.73 19.05
CA ARG A 64 7.89 -14.61 17.89
C ARG A 64 6.83 -15.67 18.14
N PHE A 65 6.01 -15.92 17.14
CA PHE A 65 4.90 -16.87 17.18
C PHE A 65 5.05 -17.89 16.07
N TYR A 66 4.77 -19.16 16.36
CA TYR A 66 4.39 -20.14 15.34
C TYR A 66 2.88 -20.12 15.25
N VAL A 67 2.32 -19.67 14.12
CA VAL A 67 0.88 -19.49 14.02
C VAL A 67 0.21 -20.86 13.84
N THR A 68 -0.62 -21.25 14.81
CA THR A 68 -1.35 -22.51 14.79
C THR A 68 -2.83 -22.28 14.57
N LYS A 69 -3.47 -23.21 13.85
CA LYS A 69 -4.90 -23.13 13.61
C LYS A 69 -5.65 -23.22 14.93
N SER A 70 -6.67 -22.40 15.08
CA SER A 70 -7.53 -22.40 16.25
C SER A 70 -9.01 -22.47 15.88
N ASP A 71 -9.66 -23.56 16.27
CA ASP A 71 -11.07 -23.86 15.94
C ASP A 71 -12.11 -23.17 16.82
N GLN A 72 -11.73 -22.18 17.64
CA GLN A 72 -12.72 -21.24 18.19
C GLN A 72 -12.67 -19.92 17.43
N PRO A 73 -13.36 -19.81 16.28
CA PRO A 73 -13.64 -18.52 15.69
C PRO A 73 -14.52 -17.77 16.68
N GLN A 74 -14.01 -16.67 17.25
CA GLN A 74 -14.75 -15.64 17.99
C GLN A 74 -16.23 -15.98 18.29
N THR A 75 -16.52 -16.88 19.24
CA THR A 75 -17.89 -17.04 19.74
C THR A 75 -18.16 -15.85 20.64
N LEU A 76 -18.80 -14.83 20.04
CA LEU A 76 -19.36 -13.64 20.69
C LEU A 76 -20.55 -14.03 21.58
N ASP A 77 -20.30 -14.75 22.68
CA ASP A 77 -21.31 -15.04 23.71
C ASP A 77 -20.85 -14.50 25.07
N SER A 78 -20.69 -13.18 25.18
CA SER A 78 -20.46 -12.52 26.46
C SER A 78 -21.27 -11.22 26.54
N LYS A 79 -22.24 -11.20 27.46
CA LYS A 79 -23.03 -10.01 27.80
C LYS A 79 -22.16 -8.98 28.52
N LEU A 80 -22.19 -7.74 28.03
CA LEU A 80 -21.83 -6.57 28.84
C LEU A 80 -22.74 -6.49 30.08
N LEU A 81 -22.14 -6.28 31.24
CA LEU A 81 -22.81 -5.60 32.35
C LEU A 81 -22.53 -4.08 32.23
N HIS A 82 -23.61 -3.33 32.38
CA HIS A 82 -23.86 -1.94 31.96
C HIS A 82 -22.96 -0.84 32.56
N THR A 83 -22.87 0.28 31.82
CA THR A 83 -23.47 1.61 32.13
C THR A 83 -23.51 2.41 30.82
N ALA A 84 -24.54 3.11 30.33
CA ALA A 84 -25.98 3.28 30.51
C ALA A 84 -26.46 3.82 29.12
N LEU A 85 -27.35 3.18 28.34
CA LEU A 85 -28.80 3.39 28.32
C LEU A 85 -29.40 2.57 27.14
N GLY A 86 -30.44 1.76 27.40
CA GLY A 86 -31.60 1.60 26.50
C GLY A 86 -31.58 0.59 25.34
N SER A 87 -31.83 -0.70 25.64
CA SER A 87 -32.75 -1.66 24.99
C SER A 87 -32.92 -1.73 23.44
N TYR A 88 -32.60 -2.87 22.81
CA TYR A 88 -33.53 -3.89 22.24
C TYR A 88 -32.75 -4.93 21.36
N VAL A 89 -33.12 -6.20 21.45
CA VAL A 89 -32.54 -7.39 20.78
C VAL A 89 -33.55 -7.98 19.79
N HIS A 90 -33.09 -8.67 18.73
CA HIS A 90 -33.60 -9.92 18.09
C HIS A 90 -33.05 -10.03 16.65
N ASP A 91 -32.76 -11.15 15.98
CA ASP A 91 -32.46 -12.57 16.24
C ASP A 91 -31.98 -13.10 14.86
N VAL A 92 -30.79 -13.70 14.75
CA VAL A 92 -30.19 -14.10 13.45
C VAL A 92 -30.27 -15.61 13.30
N LYS A 93 -31.32 -16.10 12.65
CA LYS A 93 -31.37 -17.47 12.12
C LYS A 93 -31.98 -17.46 10.72
N LYS A 94 -31.11 -17.43 9.70
CA LYS A 94 -31.21 -18.04 8.36
C LYS A 94 -30.32 -17.29 7.36
N ILE A 95 -29.20 -17.88 6.94
CA ILE A 95 -28.52 -17.53 5.69
C ILE A 95 -28.15 -18.85 4.96
N PRO A 96 -28.59 -19.07 3.71
CA PRO A 96 -28.26 -20.26 2.92
C PRO A 96 -26.92 -20.11 2.18
N THR A 97 -26.27 -21.25 1.94
CA THR A 97 -25.00 -21.41 1.22
C THR A 97 -25.11 -21.10 -0.28
N LEU A 98 -24.27 -20.20 -0.78
CA LEU A 98 -24.15 -19.89 -2.22
C LEU A 98 -22.93 -20.63 -2.82
N LYS A 99 -23.12 -21.35 -3.92
CA LYS A 99 -22.03 -21.96 -4.72
C LYS A 99 -21.61 -20.99 -5.83
N ILE A 100 -20.31 -20.75 -5.98
CA ILE A 100 -19.71 -19.89 -7.00
C ILE A 100 -19.04 -20.77 -8.07
N PRO A 101 -19.23 -20.51 -9.38
CA PRO A 101 -18.55 -21.23 -10.47
C PRO A 101 -17.17 -20.64 -10.80
N THR A 102 -16.23 -21.51 -11.17
CA THR A 102 -14.84 -21.21 -11.55
C THR A 102 -14.75 -20.64 -12.98
N PRO A 103 -14.06 -19.50 -13.24
CA PRO A 103 -13.73 -19.08 -14.60
C PRO A 103 -12.33 -19.56 -15.01
N GLY A 104 -12.22 -20.06 -16.25
CA GLY A 104 -10.96 -20.51 -16.86
C GLY A 104 -10.03 -19.37 -17.27
N PHE A 105 -8.73 -19.62 -17.14
CA PHE A 105 -7.64 -18.70 -17.43
C PHE A 105 -7.42 -18.53 -18.95
N LEU A 106 -7.30 -17.28 -19.41
CA LEU A 106 -6.78 -16.94 -20.74
C LEU A 106 -5.56 -16.03 -20.57
N THR A 107 -4.40 -16.49 -21.02
CA THR A 107 -3.17 -15.71 -21.10
C THR A 107 -3.25 -14.71 -22.27
N ARG A 108 -2.93 -13.44 -22.02
CA ARG A 108 -2.90 -12.38 -23.06
C ARG A 108 -1.49 -12.23 -23.67
N PRO A 109 -1.37 -12.00 -25.00
CA PRO A 109 -0.12 -11.57 -25.63
C PRO A 109 0.17 -10.07 -25.37
N PRO A 110 1.42 -9.61 -25.56
CA PRO A 110 1.87 -8.24 -25.24
C PRO A 110 1.04 -7.16 -25.96
N PHE A 111 0.71 -6.09 -25.24
CA PHE A 111 -0.27 -5.09 -25.65
C PHE A 111 0.37 -3.97 -26.50
N GLN A 112 -0.16 -3.75 -27.70
CA GLN A 112 0.01 -2.50 -28.44
C GLN A 112 -1.37 -1.88 -28.63
N PRO A 113 -1.72 -0.79 -27.91
CA PRO A 113 -3.05 -0.22 -27.99
C PRO A 113 -3.32 0.31 -29.40
N SER A 114 -4.34 -0.23 -30.06
CA SER A 114 -4.88 0.36 -31.29
C SER A 114 -5.59 1.68 -30.97
N ALA A 115 -5.74 2.55 -31.97
CA ALA A 115 -6.53 3.79 -31.83
C ALA A 115 -7.98 3.50 -31.40
N GLU A 116 -8.48 2.31 -31.72
CA GLU A 116 -9.81 1.81 -31.35
C GLU A 116 -9.89 1.44 -29.86
N GLN A 117 -8.82 0.86 -29.29
CA GLN A 117 -8.73 0.57 -27.86
C GLN A 117 -8.57 1.85 -27.02
N VAL A 118 -7.86 2.85 -27.54
CA VAL A 118 -7.79 4.19 -26.93
C VAL A 118 -9.16 4.89 -26.97
N ALA A 119 -9.92 4.72 -28.05
CA ALA A 119 -11.28 5.24 -28.15
C ALA A 119 -12.27 4.48 -27.26
N GLU A 120 -12.14 3.17 -27.13
CA GLU A 120 -12.93 2.32 -26.24
C GLU A 120 -12.66 2.63 -24.77
N TYR A 121 -11.40 2.90 -24.41
CA TYR A 121 -11.00 3.40 -23.10
C TYR A 121 -11.62 4.78 -22.80
N ARG A 122 -11.55 5.73 -23.74
CA ARG A 122 -12.22 7.05 -23.59
C ARG A 122 -13.73 6.90 -23.40
N LYS A 123 -14.36 6.02 -24.18
CA LYS A 123 -15.78 5.73 -24.09
C LYS A 123 -16.15 5.09 -22.74
N ALA A 124 -15.34 4.16 -22.22
CA ALA A 124 -15.57 3.55 -20.90
C ALA A 124 -15.44 4.58 -19.76
N VAL A 125 -14.50 5.54 -19.89
CA VAL A 125 -14.36 6.67 -18.96
C VAL A 125 -15.59 7.59 -19.03
N GLU A 126 -16.06 7.93 -20.24
CA GLU A 126 -17.24 8.76 -20.44
C GLU A 126 -18.53 8.10 -19.93
N GLU A 127 -18.72 6.80 -20.16
CA GLU A 127 -19.86 6.02 -19.67
C GLU A 127 -19.88 5.94 -18.13
N ARG A 128 -18.72 5.79 -17.49
CA ARG A 128 -18.60 5.80 -16.02
C ARG A 128 -18.85 7.19 -15.43
N VAL A 129 -18.36 8.25 -16.06
CA VAL A 129 -18.66 9.64 -15.67
C VAL A 129 -20.16 9.93 -15.82
N SER A 130 -20.79 9.44 -16.89
CA SER A 130 -22.24 9.57 -17.10
C SER A 130 -23.06 8.76 -16.10
N PHE A 131 -22.59 7.57 -15.69
CA PHE A 131 -23.19 6.77 -14.62
C PHE A 131 -23.14 7.51 -13.28
N LEU A 132 -21.99 8.11 -12.93
CA LEU A 132 -21.83 8.92 -11.72
C LEU A 132 -22.78 10.12 -11.70
N LYS A 133 -22.95 10.81 -12.84
CA LYS A 133 -23.92 11.92 -12.97
C LYS A 133 -25.37 11.45 -12.74
N LYS A 134 -25.78 10.35 -13.39
CA LYS A 134 -27.11 9.74 -13.19
C LYS A 134 -27.33 9.24 -11.76
N TRP A 135 -26.30 8.71 -11.13
CA TRP A 135 -26.34 8.25 -9.74
C TRP A 135 -26.54 9.43 -8.78
N MET A 136 -25.89 10.57 -9.02
CA MET A 136 -26.07 11.81 -8.26
C MET A 136 -27.44 12.45 -8.47
N GLU A 137 -28.05 12.31 -9.66
CA GLU A 137 -29.40 12.81 -9.97
C GLU A 137 -30.52 12.04 -9.24
N GLY A 138 -30.26 10.81 -8.80
CA GLY A 138 -31.24 9.94 -8.13
C GLY A 138 -31.30 10.05 -6.60
N TYR A 139 -30.47 10.87 -5.97
CA TYR A 139 -30.37 10.96 -4.51
C TYR A 139 -31.29 12.08 -3.96
N PRO A 140 -32.32 11.79 -3.14
CA PRO A 140 -33.20 12.83 -2.64
C PRO A 140 -32.47 13.73 -1.63
N ALA A 141 -32.45 15.04 -1.91
CA ALA A 141 -31.80 16.13 -1.18
C ALA A 141 -32.23 16.33 0.30
N ARG A 142 -32.93 15.37 0.93
CA ARG A 142 -33.58 15.54 2.24
C ARG A 142 -32.82 15.05 3.45
N HIS A 143 -31.64 14.43 3.30
CA HIS A 143 -30.96 13.83 4.46
C HIS A 143 -29.69 14.51 4.94
N PHE A 144 -29.02 15.35 4.15
CA PHE A 144 -27.98 16.25 4.66
C PHE A 144 -27.85 17.49 3.75
N PRO A 145 -28.63 18.57 3.98
CA PRO A 145 -28.61 19.76 3.13
C PRO A 145 -27.21 20.41 3.09
N ASP A 146 -26.45 20.31 4.19
CA ASP A 146 -25.09 20.85 4.28
C ASP A 146 -24.09 20.08 3.41
N THR A 147 -24.29 18.78 3.18
CA THR A 147 -23.36 17.97 2.37
C THR A 147 -23.61 18.12 0.87
N TYR A 148 -24.86 18.38 0.46
CA TYR A 148 -25.22 18.68 -0.92
C TYR A 148 -24.80 20.11 -1.32
N GLU A 149 -25.05 21.12 -0.46
CA GLU A 149 -24.54 22.47 -0.69
C GLU A 149 -23.00 22.53 -0.65
N ASN A 150 -22.34 21.74 0.19
CA ASN A 150 -20.87 21.70 0.23
C ASN A 150 -20.26 20.98 -0.98
N ALA A 151 -20.94 19.99 -1.57
CA ALA A 151 -20.50 19.34 -2.81
C ALA A 151 -20.69 20.26 -4.04
N LEU A 152 -21.79 21.02 -4.11
CA LEU A 152 -21.99 22.07 -5.11
C LEU A 152 -21.03 23.25 -4.92
N LYS A 153 -20.81 23.71 -3.68
CA LYS A 153 -19.77 24.71 -3.36
C LYS A 153 -18.36 24.20 -3.70
N ALA A 154 -18.07 22.91 -3.54
CA ALA A 154 -16.78 22.33 -3.96
C ALA A 154 -16.61 22.27 -5.49
N ALA A 155 -17.72 22.10 -6.23
CA ALA A 155 -17.73 22.20 -7.69
C ALA A 155 -17.58 23.66 -8.18
N GLU A 156 -18.12 24.64 -7.45
CA GLU A 156 -18.00 26.07 -7.75
C GLU A 156 -16.67 26.69 -7.25
N GLN A 157 -16.06 26.15 -6.19
CA GLN A 157 -14.79 26.62 -5.61
C GLN A 157 -13.53 26.12 -6.34
N LEU A 158 -13.70 25.41 -7.45
CA LEU A 158 -12.65 25.17 -8.46
C LEU A 158 -12.11 26.46 -9.12
N GLN A 159 -12.53 27.66 -8.66
CA GLN A 159 -12.07 28.96 -9.18
C GLN A 159 -11.25 29.87 -8.23
N SER A 160 -10.95 29.57 -6.96
CA SER A 160 -9.96 30.41 -6.21
C SER A 160 -9.50 29.84 -4.85
N PRO A 161 -8.25 30.07 -4.40
CA PRO A 161 -7.65 29.35 -3.27
C PRO A 161 -7.62 30.18 -1.97
N SER A 162 -7.96 29.56 -0.81
CA SER A 162 -7.14 29.67 0.42
C SER A 162 -7.72 28.98 1.68
N LYS A 163 -6.81 28.24 2.33
CA LYS A 163 -6.70 27.83 3.75
C LYS A 163 -7.42 26.56 4.27
N PRO A 164 -6.73 25.79 5.16
CA PRO A 164 -7.17 24.47 5.61
C PRO A 164 -7.95 24.54 6.94
N LEU A 165 -9.00 23.72 7.07
CA LEU A 165 -9.59 23.36 8.36
C LEU A 165 -8.87 22.11 8.88
N LEU A 166 -7.99 22.30 9.87
CA LEU A 166 -7.57 21.24 10.79
C LEU A 166 -8.65 21.12 11.85
N ALA A 167 -9.54 20.15 11.70
CA ALA A 167 -10.33 19.63 12.80
C ALA A 167 -9.81 18.21 13.07
N GLU A 168 -9.28 18.01 14.27
CA GLU A 168 -8.98 16.68 14.81
C GLU A 168 -10.27 15.85 14.80
N PHE A 169 -10.41 14.98 13.80
CA PHE A 169 -11.44 13.96 13.81
C PHE A 169 -11.09 12.91 14.86
N HIS A 170 -11.59 13.10 16.07
CA HIS A 170 -11.81 12.00 17.00
C HIS A 170 -12.87 11.08 16.38
N VAL A 171 -12.43 10.05 15.67
CA VAL A 171 -13.29 8.94 15.27
C VAL A 171 -13.50 8.09 16.53
N PRO A 172 -14.73 7.96 17.06
CA PRO A 172 -15.00 7.02 18.12
C PRO A 172 -14.95 5.62 17.50
N MET A 173 -13.78 5.00 17.54
CA MET A 173 -13.60 3.60 17.18
C MET A 173 -14.46 2.78 18.13
N ILE A 174 -15.46 2.08 17.57
CA ILE A 174 -16.33 1.16 18.31
C ILE A 174 -15.43 0.09 18.97
N GLY A 175 -15.14 0.31 20.25
CA GLY A 175 -14.63 -0.70 21.15
C GLY A 175 -15.80 -1.60 21.53
N LEU A 176 -15.80 -2.84 21.06
CA LEU A 176 -16.58 -3.88 21.72
C LEU A 176 -15.77 -4.32 22.96
N PRO A 177 -16.36 -4.34 24.15
CA PRO A 177 -15.66 -4.66 25.39
C PRO A 177 -15.71 -6.15 25.72
N GLY A 178 -14.63 -6.64 26.34
CA GLY A 178 -14.48 -8.01 26.84
C GLY A 178 -13.00 -8.34 27.05
N GLU A 179 -12.66 -8.95 28.17
CA GLU A 179 -11.30 -9.09 28.73
C GLU A 179 -10.23 -9.74 27.82
N THR A 180 -8.96 -9.52 28.16
CA THR A 180 -7.78 -10.11 27.52
C THR A 180 -7.82 -11.64 27.42
N LYS A 181 -8.29 -12.13 26.27
CA LYS A 181 -8.34 -13.49 25.70
C LYS A 181 -8.19 -13.31 24.17
N GLY A 182 -7.32 -14.03 23.45
CA GLY A 182 -7.38 -13.89 21.97
C GLY A 182 -6.31 -14.52 21.08
N ILE A 183 -5.02 -14.49 21.45
CA ILE A 183 -3.94 -15.10 20.66
C ILE A 183 -3.58 -16.45 21.31
N ARG A 184 -3.68 -17.54 20.55
CA ARG A 184 -3.45 -18.91 21.03
C ARG A 184 -2.22 -19.58 20.46
N SER A 185 -1.61 -18.98 19.45
CA SER A 185 -0.37 -19.41 18.82
C SER A 185 0.77 -19.50 19.85
N PRO A 186 1.54 -20.60 19.87
CA PRO A 186 2.69 -20.72 20.75
C PRO A 186 3.68 -19.57 20.58
N VAL A 187 4.07 -18.95 21.70
CA VAL A 187 5.21 -18.04 21.76
C VAL A 187 6.48 -18.88 21.68
N LEU A 188 7.27 -18.67 20.63
CA LEU A 188 8.54 -19.34 20.41
C LEU A 188 9.68 -18.65 21.16
N GLU A 189 9.62 -17.33 21.23
CA GLU A 189 10.64 -16.48 21.82
C GLU A 189 10.03 -15.16 22.29
N ASP A 190 10.42 -14.72 23.49
CA ASP A 190 10.14 -13.38 24.01
C ASP A 190 11.42 -12.54 23.89
N LEU A 191 11.39 -11.52 23.03
CA LEU A 191 12.53 -10.70 22.67
C LEU A 191 12.64 -9.44 23.54
N GLY A 192 11.64 -9.18 24.41
CA GLY A 192 11.55 -7.94 25.17
C GLY A 192 11.35 -6.70 24.29
N GLY A 193 11.69 -5.51 24.80
CA GLY A 193 11.62 -4.27 24.03
C GLY A 193 12.76 -4.21 23.01
N ILE A 194 12.43 -4.25 21.72
CA ILE A 194 13.39 -4.09 20.63
C ILE A 194 12.87 -3.03 19.67
N ASP A 195 13.78 -2.35 18.97
CA ASP A 195 13.40 -1.42 17.89
C ASP A 195 13.08 -2.24 16.63
N MET A 196 11.81 -2.33 16.25
CA MET A 196 11.37 -3.02 15.03
C MET A 196 11.75 -2.24 13.75
N SER A 197 12.06 -0.96 13.86
CA SER A 197 12.55 -0.15 12.75
C SER A 197 14.08 -0.27 12.55
N ALA A 198 14.78 -1.03 13.40
CA ALA A 198 16.21 -1.25 13.25
C ALA A 198 16.53 -2.31 12.18
N ARG A 199 17.52 -2.01 11.33
CA ARG A 199 18.05 -2.92 10.30
C ARG A 199 18.36 -4.32 10.86
N LYS A 200 18.97 -4.38 12.05
CA LYS A 200 19.31 -5.63 12.73
C LYS A 200 18.07 -6.46 13.09
N SER A 201 17.03 -5.83 13.63
CA SER A 201 15.82 -6.53 14.07
C SER A 201 15.10 -7.22 12.92
N LEU A 202 14.99 -6.56 11.76
CA LEU A 202 14.41 -7.15 10.57
C LEU A 202 15.31 -8.26 9.99
N ALA A 203 16.62 -7.99 9.85
CA ALA A 203 17.58 -8.98 9.35
C ALA A 203 17.58 -10.26 10.19
N ASP A 204 17.57 -10.12 11.52
CA ASP A 204 17.55 -11.25 12.45
C ASP A 204 16.25 -12.06 12.34
N PHE A 205 15.10 -11.40 12.15
CA PHE A 205 13.83 -12.11 11.98
C PHE A 205 13.77 -12.88 10.67
N VAL A 206 14.16 -12.26 9.55
CA VAL A 206 14.15 -12.91 8.24
C VAL A 206 15.14 -14.07 8.22
N GLU A 207 16.36 -13.86 8.74
CA GLU A 207 17.36 -14.93 8.88
C GLU A 207 16.82 -16.09 9.74
N TRP A 208 16.30 -15.78 10.92
CA TRP A 208 15.79 -16.77 11.85
C TRP A 208 14.63 -17.57 11.24
N GLY A 209 13.67 -16.90 10.61
CA GLY A 209 12.50 -17.51 10.01
C GLY A 209 12.88 -18.49 8.91
N MET A 210 13.70 -18.05 7.96
CA MET A 210 14.12 -18.89 6.82
C MET A 210 15.02 -20.07 7.22
N LYS A 211 15.83 -19.93 8.29
CA LYS A 211 16.68 -21.03 8.78
C LYS A 211 15.93 -22.06 9.62
N ASN A 212 14.98 -21.63 10.46
CA ASN A 212 14.24 -22.54 11.33
C ASN A 212 13.05 -23.19 10.64
N TYR A 213 12.49 -22.52 9.63
CA TYR A 213 11.35 -22.95 8.85
C TYR A 213 11.73 -22.98 7.36
N PRO A 214 12.57 -23.93 6.93
CA PRO A 214 12.95 -24.04 5.53
C PRO A 214 11.71 -24.36 4.68
N ALA A 215 11.59 -23.67 3.55
CA ALA A 215 10.58 -23.95 2.54
C ALA A 215 11.12 -23.64 1.14
N ARG A 216 10.49 -24.19 0.10
CA ARG A 216 10.83 -23.90 -1.30
C ARG A 216 10.64 -22.43 -1.62
N HIS A 217 9.50 -21.87 -1.23
CA HIS A 217 9.16 -20.46 -1.42
C HIS A 217 8.96 -19.74 -0.08
N THR A 218 9.30 -18.45 -0.06
CA THR A 218 9.17 -17.58 1.11
C THR A 218 8.42 -16.30 0.75
N LEU A 219 7.35 -16.02 1.50
CA LEU A 219 6.63 -14.75 1.50
C LEU A 219 7.02 -13.97 2.76
N LEU A 220 7.52 -12.75 2.61
CA LEU A 220 7.71 -11.80 3.71
C LEU A 220 6.62 -10.74 3.65
N VAL A 221 5.82 -10.63 4.71
CA VAL A 221 4.79 -9.60 4.88
C VAL A 221 5.24 -8.62 5.94
N VAL A 222 5.21 -7.33 5.63
CA VAL A 222 5.57 -6.23 6.54
C VAL A 222 4.34 -5.39 6.81
N LYS A 223 3.88 -5.36 8.05
CA LYS A 223 2.75 -4.54 8.48
C LYS A 223 3.20 -3.45 9.43
N SER A 224 3.01 -2.20 9.04
CA SER A 224 3.23 -0.99 9.86
C SER A 224 2.81 0.27 9.09
N HIS A 225 3.20 1.44 9.57
CA HIS A 225 3.15 2.66 8.75
C HIS A 225 4.13 2.60 7.59
N GLY A 226 3.76 3.27 6.51
CA GLY A 226 4.59 3.47 5.32
C GLY A 226 4.54 4.93 4.87
N SER A 227 5.67 5.40 4.36
CA SER A 227 5.88 6.78 3.91
C SER A 227 6.47 6.82 2.49
N GLY A 228 6.27 5.76 1.70
CA GLY A 228 6.83 5.58 0.36
C GLY A 228 8.35 5.59 0.38
N PHE A 229 8.98 6.34 -0.55
CA PHE A 229 10.44 6.44 -0.69
C PHE A 229 11.18 6.79 0.62
N ARG A 230 10.50 7.42 1.59
CA ARG A 230 11.12 7.92 2.81
C ARG A 230 11.44 6.81 3.79
N SER A 231 10.45 5.98 4.10
CA SER A 231 10.53 5.04 5.22
C SER A 231 9.35 4.08 5.27
N VAL A 232 9.54 3.00 6.02
CA VAL A 232 8.54 1.99 6.40
C VAL A 232 8.82 1.58 7.84
N ILE A 233 7.87 0.92 8.52
CA ILE A 233 8.01 0.44 9.90
C ILE A 233 8.23 1.58 10.90
N GLN A 234 7.14 2.03 11.51
CA GLN A 234 7.18 3.01 12.61
C GLN A 234 7.28 2.31 13.95
N ASP A 235 8.18 2.81 14.80
CA ASP A 235 8.37 2.29 16.15
C ASP A 235 8.64 3.43 17.14
N SER A 236 7.91 3.46 18.26
CA SER A 236 8.14 4.44 19.32
C SER A 236 9.48 4.28 20.05
N GLN A 237 10.09 3.09 19.97
CA GLN A 237 11.43 2.78 20.48
C GLN A 237 12.53 3.02 19.42
N SER A 238 12.15 3.57 18.26
CA SER A 238 13.07 3.77 17.14
C SER A 238 14.27 4.64 17.51
N ALA A 239 15.47 4.13 17.22
CA ALA A 239 16.70 4.92 17.29
C ALA A 239 16.85 5.87 16.07
N SER A 240 16.03 5.69 15.03
CA SER A 240 16.02 6.55 13.84
C SER A 240 15.46 7.93 14.20
N PRO A 241 16.08 9.04 13.73
CA PRO A 241 15.50 10.37 13.86
C PRO A 241 14.13 10.52 13.18
N LEU A 242 13.77 9.61 12.28
CA LEU A 242 12.46 9.58 11.63
C LEU A 242 11.38 8.91 12.49
N GLY A 243 11.76 8.15 13.52
CA GLY A 243 10.85 7.21 14.20
C GLY A 243 10.47 6.00 13.34
N GLU A 244 11.09 5.85 12.17
CA GLU A 244 10.76 4.89 11.12
C GLU A 244 12.03 4.38 10.41
N MET A 245 11.96 3.20 9.78
CA MET A 245 13.07 2.58 9.03
C MET A 245 13.17 3.20 7.62
N PRO A 246 14.29 3.85 7.25
CA PRO A 246 14.51 4.28 5.87
C PRO A 246 14.51 3.10 4.89
N VAL A 247 14.01 3.29 3.66
CA VAL A 247 13.93 2.21 2.65
C VAL A 247 15.31 1.62 2.33
N ALA A 248 16.37 2.42 2.32
CA ALA A 248 17.74 1.95 2.13
C ALA A 248 18.23 1.02 3.26
N GLU A 249 17.82 1.28 4.51
CA GLU A 249 18.12 0.40 5.65
C GLU A 249 17.30 -0.90 5.58
N PHE A 250 16.05 -0.81 5.12
CA PHE A 250 15.21 -1.98 4.83
C PHE A 250 15.86 -2.90 3.79
N ARG A 251 16.34 -2.33 2.67
CA ARG A 251 17.14 -3.06 1.66
C ARG A 251 18.34 -3.75 2.31
N GLY A 252 19.10 -3.00 3.11
CA GLY A 252 20.27 -3.51 3.82
C GLY A 252 19.97 -4.68 4.76
N ALA A 253 18.82 -4.64 5.45
CA ALA A 253 18.38 -5.73 6.33
C ALA A 253 18.12 -7.03 5.55
N LEU A 254 17.44 -6.93 4.40
CA LEU A 254 17.15 -8.08 3.55
C LEU A 254 18.42 -8.63 2.89
N GLU A 255 19.34 -7.77 2.46
CA GLU A 255 20.65 -8.18 1.96
C GLU A 255 21.47 -8.92 3.03
N ASP A 256 21.47 -8.43 4.27
CA ASP A 256 22.19 -9.06 5.37
C ASP A 256 21.63 -10.45 5.71
N ALA A 257 20.29 -10.58 5.72
CA ALA A 257 19.63 -11.87 5.90
C ALA A 257 19.95 -12.81 4.73
N ALA A 258 19.79 -12.36 3.49
CA ALA A 258 20.03 -13.17 2.30
C ALA A 258 21.48 -13.69 2.22
N LYS A 259 22.48 -12.87 2.58
CA LYS A 259 23.89 -13.28 2.66
C LYS A 259 24.11 -14.45 3.64
N LYS A 260 23.37 -14.48 4.75
CA LYS A 260 23.51 -15.50 5.80
C LYS A 260 22.66 -16.74 5.57
N VAL A 261 21.55 -16.60 4.83
CA VAL A 261 20.63 -17.70 4.50
C VAL A 261 21.03 -18.37 3.18
N GLY A 262 21.64 -17.63 2.26
CA GLY A 262 21.99 -18.09 0.91
C GLY A 262 20.86 -17.93 -0.11
N LYS A 263 19.72 -17.36 0.28
CA LYS A 263 18.60 -17.01 -0.59
C LYS A 263 17.79 -15.84 -0.03
N LYS A 264 17.10 -15.13 -0.91
CA LYS A 264 16.17 -14.03 -0.61
C LYS A 264 14.72 -14.55 -0.54
N PRO A 265 13.77 -13.83 0.09
CA PRO A 265 12.35 -14.10 -0.07
C PRO A 265 11.93 -14.04 -1.54
N ASP A 266 10.97 -14.87 -1.96
CA ASP A 266 10.43 -14.85 -3.31
C ASP A 266 9.46 -13.67 -3.48
N VAL A 267 8.60 -13.45 -2.49
CA VAL A 267 7.60 -12.38 -2.47
C VAL A 267 7.80 -11.48 -1.26
N LEU A 268 7.83 -10.16 -1.49
CA LEU A 268 7.79 -9.12 -0.47
C LEU A 268 6.44 -8.39 -0.54
N ALA A 269 5.64 -8.47 0.50
CA ALA A 269 4.36 -7.80 0.59
C ALA A 269 4.36 -6.73 1.68
N PHE A 270 3.95 -5.51 1.32
CA PHE A 270 3.74 -4.42 2.26
C PHE A 270 2.24 -4.31 2.56
N ASP A 271 1.90 -4.44 3.84
CA ASP A 271 0.65 -3.94 4.42
C ASP A 271 0.98 -2.60 5.12
N ALA A 272 1.36 -1.63 4.27
CA ALA A 272 1.89 -0.32 4.66
C ALA A 272 1.67 0.71 3.54
N CYS A 273 1.29 1.93 3.93
CA CYS A 273 0.92 3.00 2.99
C CYS A 273 2.04 3.36 2.00
N TYR A 274 1.65 3.64 0.75
CA TYR A 274 2.48 4.26 -0.29
C TYR A 274 3.72 3.47 -0.73
N MET A 275 3.83 2.18 -0.38
CA MET A 275 5.00 1.38 -0.73
C MET A 275 5.03 0.96 -2.21
N GLY A 276 3.89 1.08 -2.93
CA GLY A 276 3.77 0.92 -4.38
C GLY A 276 4.33 2.13 -5.14
N GLN A 277 5.64 2.37 -5.00
CA GLN A 277 6.32 3.51 -5.58
C GLN A 277 7.52 3.05 -6.41
N ALA A 278 7.78 3.68 -7.56
CA ALA A 278 8.86 3.32 -8.48
C ALA A 278 10.24 3.35 -7.81
N GLU A 279 10.48 4.37 -6.99
CA GLU A 279 11.71 4.52 -6.21
C GLU A 279 11.90 3.39 -5.20
N VAL A 280 10.82 2.97 -4.53
CA VAL A 280 10.84 1.88 -3.55
C VAL A 280 11.06 0.55 -4.24
N ALA A 281 10.28 0.25 -5.28
CA ALA A 281 10.41 -0.98 -6.06
C ALA A 281 11.82 -1.11 -6.64
N TYR A 282 12.40 -0.02 -7.14
CA TYR A 282 13.75 -0.05 -7.69
C TYR A 282 14.79 -0.25 -6.59
N GLU A 283 14.69 0.46 -5.46
CA GLU A 283 15.61 0.27 -4.32
C GLU A 283 15.64 -1.18 -3.83
N LEU A 284 14.49 -1.87 -3.86
CA LEU A 284 14.31 -3.23 -3.35
C LEU A 284 14.47 -4.33 -4.42
N ARG A 285 14.77 -3.98 -5.68
CA ARG A 285 14.71 -4.90 -6.83
C ARG A 285 15.49 -6.21 -6.68
N ASP A 286 16.59 -6.19 -5.93
CA ASP A 286 17.47 -7.35 -5.73
C ASP A 286 17.16 -8.13 -4.44
N THR A 287 16.15 -7.71 -3.67
CA THR A 287 15.83 -8.25 -2.33
C THR A 287 14.65 -9.24 -2.32
N ALA A 288 13.86 -9.28 -3.39
CA ALA A 288 12.86 -10.32 -3.66
C ALA A 288 12.70 -10.48 -5.19
N ASP A 289 11.86 -11.40 -5.66
CA ASP A 289 11.51 -11.50 -7.10
C ASP A 289 10.21 -10.74 -7.40
N TYR A 290 9.26 -10.74 -6.46
CA TYR A 290 7.97 -10.07 -6.59
C TYR A 290 7.70 -9.14 -5.42
N MET A 291 7.02 -8.02 -5.68
CA MET A 291 6.55 -7.09 -4.64
C MET A 291 5.04 -6.90 -4.73
N VAL A 292 4.34 -6.93 -3.60
CA VAL A 292 2.93 -6.52 -3.49
C VAL A 292 2.83 -5.30 -2.58
N ALA A 293 2.28 -4.20 -3.07
CA ALA A 293 2.16 -2.95 -2.30
C ALA A 293 1.10 -2.01 -2.87
N ALA A 294 0.58 -1.10 -2.03
CA ALA A 294 -0.31 -0.04 -2.48
C ALA A 294 0.47 1.25 -2.86
N PRO A 295 0.18 1.88 -4.02
CA PRO A 295 0.63 3.25 -4.31
C PRO A 295 -0.10 4.31 -3.48
N SER A 296 -1.17 3.95 -2.78
CA SER A 296 -2.05 4.84 -2.02
C SER A 296 -2.00 4.55 -0.50
N PRO A 297 -2.70 5.32 0.35
CA PRO A 297 -2.82 4.97 1.76
C PRO A 297 -3.59 3.66 1.90
N GLU A 298 -3.14 2.83 2.84
CA GLU A 298 -3.80 1.60 3.23
C GLU A 298 -4.65 1.81 4.49
N TYR A 299 -5.75 1.07 4.59
CA TYR A 299 -6.66 1.14 5.72
C TYR A 299 -6.91 -0.25 6.31
N LEU A 300 -6.80 -0.36 7.64
CA LEU A 300 -7.15 -1.55 8.44
C LEU A 300 -6.52 -2.87 7.94
N PHE A 301 -7.27 -3.62 7.12
CA PHE A 301 -6.96 -4.95 6.60
C PHE A 301 -6.70 -4.89 5.10
N ALA A 302 -5.73 -4.06 4.73
CA ALA A 302 -5.42 -3.77 3.35
C ALA A 302 -5.11 -5.03 2.53
N THR A 303 -4.37 -5.94 3.16
CA THR A 303 -4.08 -7.27 2.63
C THR A 303 -4.79 -8.32 3.51
N PRO A 304 -5.88 -8.96 3.05
CA PRO A 304 -6.63 -9.95 3.84
C PRO A 304 -5.88 -11.30 3.91
N LEU A 305 -4.70 -11.29 4.54
CA LEU A 305 -3.73 -12.38 4.46
C LEU A 305 -4.29 -13.71 4.95
N GLY A 306 -5.11 -13.77 6.01
CA GLY A 306 -5.74 -15.03 6.42
C GLY A 306 -6.64 -15.62 5.33
N ARG A 307 -7.37 -14.81 4.55
CA ARG A 307 -8.17 -15.32 3.43
C ARG A 307 -7.32 -15.85 2.29
N ILE A 308 -6.23 -15.15 1.98
CA ILE A 308 -5.27 -15.55 0.93
C ILE A 308 -4.59 -16.86 1.33
N LEU A 309 -4.15 -16.99 2.59
CA LEU A 309 -3.50 -18.21 3.07
C LEU A 309 -4.47 -19.40 3.19
N ARG A 310 -5.76 -19.15 3.42
CA ARG A 310 -6.78 -20.21 3.33
C ARG A 310 -6.93 -20.72 1.90
N ASP A 311 -6.96 -19.83 0.90
CA ASP A 311 -7.00 -20.25 -0.50
C ASP A 311 -5.75 -21.03 -0.89
N LEU A 312 -4.57 -20.56 -0.46
CA LEU A 312 -3.32 -21.30 -0.64
C LEU A 312 -3.40 -22.73 -0.06
N ASP A 313 -3.81 -22.88 1.21
CA ASP A 313 -3.96 -24.19 1.86
C ASP A 313 -5.02 -25.08 1.15
N GLU A 314 -6.13 -24.51 0.67
CA GLU A 314 -7.16 -25.24 -0.08
C GLU A 314 -6.65 -25.72 -1.45
N ARG A 315 -5.81 -24.94 -2.12
CA ARG A 315 -5.17 -25.30 -3.40
C ARG A 315 -4.08 -26.35 -3.20
N GLU A 316 -3.25 -26.20 -2.18
CA GLU A 316 -2.23 -27.18 -1.79
C GLU A 316 -2.86 -28.55 -1.46
N LYS A 317 -4.00 -28.57 -0.75
CA LYS A 317 -4.76 -29.81 -0.46
C LYS A 317 -5.33 -30.51 -1.69
N LYS A 318 -5.51 -29.77 -2.80
CA LYS A 318 -5.91 -30.34 -4.10
C LYS A 318 -4.70 -30.81 -4.93
N GLY A 319 -3.48 -30.67 -4.40
CA GLY A 319 -2.24 -31.02 -5.08
C GLY A 319 -1.75 -29.93 -6.05
N GLU A 320 -2.25 -28.70 -5.95
CA GLU A 320 -1.76 -27.59 -6.76
C GLU A 320 -0.46 -27.02 -6.17
N THR A 321 0.55 -26.83 -7.02
CA THR A 321 1.74 -26.05 -6.66
C THR A 321 1.51 -24.58 -7.02
N VAL A 322 1.42 -23.71 -6.01
CA VAL A 322 1.23 -22.27 -6.21
C VAL A 322 2.60 -21.59 -6.29
N MET A 323 2.94 -21.07 -7.48
CA MET A 323 4.21 -20.36 -7.71
C MET A 323 4.18 -18.94 -7.13
N PRO A 324 5.34 -18.34 -6.78
CA PRO A 324 5.40 -17.01 -6.18
C PRO A 324 4.70 -15.90 -6.97
N LYS A 325 4.88 -15.90 -8.30
CA LYS A 325 4.18 -14.99 -9.21
C LYS A 325 2.65 -15.06 -9.02
N ALA A 326 2.11 -16.27 -9.03
CA ALA A 326 0.68 -16.51 -8.92
C ALA A 326 0.16 -16.10 -7.52
N LEU A 327 0.92 -16.36 -6.46
CA LEU A 327 0.55 -15.92 -5.12
C LEU A 327 0.48 -14.38 -5.05
N ALA A 328 1.47 -13.67 -5.61
CA ALA A 328 1.47 -12.21 -5.65
C ALA A 328 0.25 -11.64 -6.42
N GLU A 329 -0.11 -12.24 -7.56
CA GLU A 329 -1.32 -11.87 -8.32
C GLU A 329 -2.60 -12.14 -7.51
N THR A 330 -2.69 -13.28 -6.82
CA THR A 330 -3.80 -13.61 -5.92
C THR A 330 -3.94 -12.60 -4.78
N MET A 331 -2.82 -12.12 -4.20
CA MET A 331 -2.88 -11.09 -3.15
C MET A 331 -3.54 -9.79 -3.63
N VAL A 332 -3.32 -9.41 -4.90
CA VAL A 332 -3.96 -8.25 -5.53
C VAL A 332 -5.43 -8.52 -5.82
N GLU A 333 -5.77 -9.69 -6.35
CA GLU A 333 -7.16 -10.09 -6.62
C GLU A 333 -8.02 -10.06 -5.35
N TYR A 334 -7.49 -10.52 -4.21
CA TYR A 334 -8.22 -10.44 -2.95
C TYR A 334 -8.49 -9.01 -2.47
N ALA A 335 -7.66 -8.03 -2.85
CA ALA A 335 -7.92 -6.62 -2.55
C ALA A 335 -9.20 -6.12 -3.23
N LYS A 336 -9.53 -6.62 -4.43
CA LYS A 336 -10.79 -6.36 -5.14
C LYS A 336 -12.02 -6.82 -4.34
N HIS A 337 -11.95 -8.04 -3.81
CA HIS A 337 -13.08 -8.69 -3.13
C HIS A 337 -13.37 -8.10 -1.74
N CYS A 338 -12.36 -7.54 -1.09
CA CYS A 338 -12.54 -6.80 0.16
C CYS A 338 -13.46 -5.58 -0.01
N PHE A 339 -13.44 -4.93 -1.17
CA PHE A 339 -14.30 -3.78 -1.45
C PHE A 339 -15.72 -4.17 -1.85
N ALA A 340 -15.88 -5.18 -2.72
CA ALA A 340 -17.20 -5.61 -3.20
C ALA A 340 -18.10 -6.16 -2.07
N SER A 341 -17.54 -6.98 -1.17
CA SER A 341 -18.29 -7.58 -0.06
C SER A 341 -18.78 -6.58 1.00
N ALA A 342 -18.12 -5.42 1.11
CA ALA A 342 -18.53 -4.36 2.02
C ALA A 342 -19.76 -3.58 1.54
N LEU A 343 -20.07 -3.63 0.23
CA LEU A 343 -21.21 -2.92 -0.34
C LEU A 343 -22.51 -3.73 -0.25
N ASP A 344 -22.42 -5.06 -0.16
CA ASP A 344 -23.59 -5.94 -0.23
C ASP A 344 -24.25 -6.21 1.14
N ASP A 345 -23.48 -6.24 2.25
CA ASP A 345 -24.01 -6.69 3.56
C ASP A 345 -23.70 -5.80 4.79
N ALA A 346 -23.04 -4.64 4.64
CA ALA A 346 -22.82 -3.73 5.78
C ALA A 346 -22.77 -2.24 5.39
N PRO A 347 -23.40 -1.33 6.16
CA PRO A 347 -23.30 0.11 5.95
C PRO A 347 -21.98 0.68 6.48
N LEU A 348 -20.85 0.00 6.23
CA LEU A 348 -19.54 0.54 6.56
C LEU A 348 -19.13 1.49 5.43
N PRO A 349 -18.80 2.76 5.73
CA PRO A 349 -18.40 3.70 4.69
C PRO A 349 -17.18 3.16 3.94
N VAL A 350 -17.21 3.37 2.63
CA VAL A 350 -16.23 3.03 1.58
C VAL A 350 -14.76 3.39 1.94
N SER A 351 -14.56 4.14 3.02
CA SER A 351 -13.29 4.62 3.58
C SER A 351 -12.46 3.61 4.37
N TYR A 352 -12.85 2.32 4.44
CA TYR A 352 -12.19 1.31 5.29
C TYR A 352 -11.35 0.26 4.54
N PHE A 353 -11.29 0.32 3.21
CA PHE A 353 -10.58 -0.67 2.39
C PHE A 353 -9.54 -0.01 1.48
N THR A 354 -8.54 -0.79 1.09
CA THR A 354 -7.42 -0.32 0.27
C THR A 354 -7.91 0.20 -1.08
N PRO A 355 -7.63 1.49 -1.39
CA PRO A 355 -8.03 2.09 -2.66
C PRO A 355 -7.37 1.39 -3.85
N THR A 356 -6.13 0.91 -3.65
CA THR A 356 -5.29 0.36 -4.71
C THR A 356 -4.32 -0.70 -4.20
N GLN A 357 -4.13 -1.79 -4.93
CA GLN A 357 -3.09 -2.78 -4.64
C GLN A 357 -2.41 -3.19 -5.96
N THR A 358 -1.09 -3.38 -5.94
CA THR A 358 -0.33 -3.72 -7.14
C THR A 358 0.69 -4.81 -6.86
N ALA A 359 0.84 -5.75 -7.79
CA ALA A 359 1.89 -6.76 -7.83
C ALA A 359 2.89 -6.42 -8.93
N LEU A 360 4.18 -6.46 -8.59
CA LEU A 360 5.29 -6.03 -9.43
C LEU A 360 6.31 -7.15 -9.59
N ASP A 361 6.86 -7.28 -10.80
CA ASP A 361 8.05 -8.11 -11.07
C ASP A 361 9.31 -7.27 -10.83
N LEU A 362 9.95 -7.49 -9.68
CA LEU A 362 11.15 -6.76 -9.29
C LEU A 362 12.34 -7.05 -10.21
N THR A 363 12.37 -8.24 -10.82
CA THR A 363 13.44 -8.63 -11.75
C THR A 363 13.42 -7.81 -13.05
N LYS A 364 12.31 -7.12 -13.33
CA LYS A 364 12.12 -6.27 -14.52
C LYS A 364 12.30 -4.77 -14.24
N MET A 365 12.57 -4.37 -13.01
CA MET A 365 12.72 -2.96 -12.65
C MET A 365 13.84 -2.22 -13.39
N GLY A 366 14.83 -2.94 -13.94
CA GLY A 366 15.84 -2.36 -14.83
C GLY A 366 15.24 -1.72 -16.08
N VAL A 367 14.21 -2.35 -16.67
CA VAL A 367 13.49 -1.84 -17.85
C VAL A 367 12.76 -0.54 -17.53
N LEU A 368 12.07 -0.49 -16.39
CA LEU A 368 11.39 0.73 -15.94
C LEU A 368 12.39 1.84 -15.64
N ARG A 369 13.51 1.53 -14.98
CA ARG A 369 14.58 2.50 -14.74
C ARG A 369 15.12 3.11 -16.04
N ASP A 370 15.40 2.30 -17.06
CA ASP A 370 15.91 2.81 -18.34
C ASP A 370 14.87 3.71 -19.05
N ALA A 371 13.59 3.31 -19.01
CA ALA A 371 12.51 4.08 -19.60
C ALA A 371 12.31 5.42 -18.87
N VAL A 372 12.34 5.42 -17.54
CA VAL A 372 12.18 6.64 -16.73
C VAL A 372 13.39 7.56 -16.87
N ASP A 373 14.61 7.04 -16.89
CA ASP A 373 15.82 7.84 -17.14
C ASP A 373 15.76 8.54 -18.50
N HIS A 374 15.40 7.79 -19.55
CA HIS A 374 15.27 8.35 -20.89
C HIS A 374 14.14 9.38 -21.00
N PHE A 375 13.03 9.15 -20.28
CA PHE A 375 11.93 10.10 -20.19
C PHE A 375 12.31 11.38 -19.46
N ALA A 376 13.03 11.26 -18.35
CA ALA A 376 13.56 12.40 -17.60
C ALA A 376 14.52 13.25 -18.46
N ASP A 377 15.46 12.60 -19.16
CA ASP A 377 16.36 13.29 -20.10
C ASP A 377 15.58 14.00 -21.21
N SER A 378 14.61 13.31 -21.82
CA SER A 378 13.78 13.91 -22.87
C SER A 378 12.99 15.12 -22.38
N LEU A 379 12.49 15.11 -21.12
CA LEU A 379 11.86 16.26 -20.48
C LEU A 379 12.85 17.40 -20.26
N ILE A 380 14.10 17.11 -19.88
CA ILE A 380 15.16 18.11 -19.71
C ILE A 380 15.51 18.78 -21.04
N GLN A 381 15.68 17.98 -22.10
CA GLN A 381 16.04 18.45 -23.46
C GLN A 381 14.89 19.20 -24.15
N ALA A 382 13.65 18.78 -23.94
CA ALA A 382 12.48 19.46 -24.51
C ALA A 382 12.28 20.87 -23.94
N ASP A 383 12.86 21.16 -22.77
CA ASP A 383 12.85 22.47 -22.11
C ASP A 383 11.47 23.11 -22.10
N LEU A 384 10.48 22.37 -21.57
CA LEU A 384 9.10 22.82 -21.52
C LEU A 384 8.99 24.11 -20.70
N ASP A 385 7.97 24.92 -21.01
CA ASP A 385 7.60 26.00 -20.12
C ASP A 385 7.28 25.46 -18.70
N LYS A 386 7.79 26.14 -17.66
CA LYS A 386 7.64 25.68 -16.25
C LYS A 386 6.17 25.67 -15.81
N GLU A 387 5.30 26.48 -16.39
CA GLU A 387 3.85 26.47 -16.12
C GLU A 387 3.17 25.29 -16.82
N LEU A 388 3.56 24.97 -18.06
CA LEU A 388 3.11 23.76 -18.75
C LEU A 388 3.47 22.48 -17.98
N PHE A 389 4.73 22.36 -17.52
CA PHE A 389 5.14 21.21 -16.70
C PHE A 389 4.32 21.13 -15.41
N ARG A 390 4.12 22.27 -14.72
CA ARG A 390 3.32 22.33 -13.49
C ARG A 390 1.87 21.91 -13.72
N ASP A 391 1.27 22.32 -14.83
CA ASP A 391 -0.10 21.95 -15.21
C ASP A 391 -0.21 20.44 -15.40
N LEU A 392 0.68 19.84 -16.20
CA LEU A 392 0.76 18.39 -16.43
C LEU A 392 0.98 17.61 -15.13
N ALA A 393 1.98 18.01 -14.34
CA ALA A 393 2.29 17.37 -13.07
C ALA A 393 1.12 17.50 -12.08
N SER A 394 0.45 18.65 -12.01
CA SER A 394 -0.67 18.87 -11.10
C SER A 394 -1.93 18.10 -11.50
N GLY A 395 -2.18 17.96 -12.81
CA GLY A 395 -3.30 17.20 -13.38
C GLY A 395 -3.13 15.67 -13.36
N THR A 396 -1.92 15.21 -13.10
CA THR A 396 -1.62 13.79 -12.88
C THR A 396 -2.32 13.29 -11.62
N LEU A 397 -2.87 12.08 -11.66
CA LEU A 397 -3.44 11.38 -10.51
C LEU A 397 -2.47 11.43 -9.32
N SER A 398 -2.95 11.95 -8.19
CA SER A 398 -2.23 11.92 -6.92
C SER A 398 -2.85 10.85 -6.03
N TYR A 399 -2.03 9.92 -5.56
CA TYR A 399 -2.46 8.92 -4.57
C TYR A 399 -2.48 9.48 -3.15
N GLY A 400 -1.76 10.57 -2.88
CA GLY A 400 -1.79 11.24 -1.58
C GLY A 400 -3.03 12.11 -1.38
N ILE A 401 -3.91 11.69 -0.47
CA ILE A 401 -5.14 12.40 -0.11
C ILE A 401 -5.05 13.21 1.20
N THR A 402 -4.06 12.95 2.07
CA THR A 402 -4.08 13.48 3.45
C THR A 402 -2.86 14.33 3.85
N SER A 403 -1.69 14.15 3.22
CA SER A 403 -0.46 14.85 3.63
C SER A 403 0.27 15.55 2.48
N VAL A 404 0.93 16.68 2.80
CA VAL A 404 1.63 17.53 1.82
C VAL A 404 2.74 16.79 1.05
N PRO A 405 3.56 15.90 1.66
CA PRO A 405 4.50 15.09 0.91
C PRO A 405 3.80 14.09 -0.03
N ALA A 406 2.74 13.42 0.46
CA ALA A 406 2.04 12.41 -0.31
C ALA A 406 1.30 12.97 -1.54
N ARG A 407 0.94 14.27 -1.56
CA ARG A 407 0.38 14.93 -2.75
C ARG A 407 1.34 14.94 -3.95
N SER A 408 2.62 14.67 -3.72
CA SER A 408 3.62 14.50 -4.77
C SER A 408 3.81 13.03 -5.14
N PHE A 409 3.12 12.09 -4.50
CA PHE A 409 3.09 10.68 -4.94
C PHE A 409 2.02 10.58 -6.02
N ARG A 410 2.48 10.66 -7.26
CA ARG A 410 1.62 10.73 -8.43
C ARG A 410 1.82 9.53 -9.32
N ASP A 411 0.79 9.16 -10.05
CA ASP A 411 0.84 8.02 -10.94
C ASP A 411 1.83 8.26 -12.09
N LEU A 412 2.82 7.37 -12.21
CA LEU A 412 3.87 7.50 -13.22
C LEU A 412 3.32 7.33 -14.64
N GLY A 413 2.38 6.39 -14.83
CA GLY A 413 1.80 6.12 -16.12
C GLY A 413 0.87 7.23 -16.59
N ASP A 414 0.04 7.78 -15.70
CA ASP A 414 -0.86 8.90 -16.00
C ASP A 414 -0.07 10.17 -16.35
N PHE A 415 1.08 10.41 -15.70
CA PHE A 415 1.96 11.52 -16.07
C PHE A 415 2.58 11.29 -17.46
N ALA A 416 3.09 10.09 -17.73
CA ALA A 416 3.62 9.75 -19.04
C ALA A 416 2.55 9.88 -20.14
N LEU A 417 1.33 9.41 -19.89
CA LEU A 417 0.20 9.54 -20.80
C LEU A 417 -0.17 11.01 -21.05
N ALA A 418 -0.21 11.83 -20.00
CA ALA A 418 -0.48 13.26 -20.11
C ALA A 418 0.58 13.94 -21.01
N VAL A 419 1.86 13.69 -20.78
CA VAL A 419 2.96 14.22 -21.60
C VAL A 419 2.91 13.70 -23.04
N GLY A 420 2.65 12.41 -23.23
CA GLY A 420 2.60 11.77 -24.54
C GLY A 420 1.45 12.28 -25.43
N THR A 421 0.34 12.70 -24.82
CA THR A 421 -0.89 13.04 -25.53
C THR A 421 -1.18 14.54 -25.59
N ASP A 422 -0.48 15.38 -24.81
CA ASP A 422 -0.72 16.82 -24.79
C ASP A 422 -0.41 17.46 -26.15
N SER A 423 -1.37 18.24 -26.66
CA SER A 423 -1.25 18.91 -27.97
C SER A 423 -0.30 20.11 -27.95
N ARG A 424 0.00 20.66 -26.75
CA ARG A 424 0.96 21.75 -26.56
C ARG A 424 2.40 21.27 -26.66
N ILE A 425 2.65 19.97 -26.53
CA ILE A 425 3.98 19.36 -26.67
C ILE A 425 4.21 18.95 -28.12
N ALA A 426 5.11 19.66 -28.80
CA ALA A 426 5.47 19.37 -30.20
C ALA A 426 6.57 18.31 -30.37
N SER A 427 7.40 18.06 -29.35
CA SER A 427 8.56 17.17 -29.44
C SER A 427 8.15 15.70 -29.63
N PRO A 428 8.43 15.07 -30.80
CA PRO A 428 8.11 13.67 -31.02
C PRO A 428 8.94 12.74 -30.13
N ALA A 429 10.21 13.10 -29.89
CA ALA A 429 11.12 12.33 -29.03
C ALA A 429 10.59 12.24 -27.59
N LEU A 430 10.06 13.35 -27.04
CA LEU A 430 9.46 13.35 -25.71
C LEU A 430 8.20 12.48 -25.65
N LYS A 431 7.36 12.50 -26.70
CA LYS A 431 6.17 11.65 -26.79
C LYS A 431 6.51 10.17 -26.90
N GLU A 432 7.56 9.84 -27.64
CA GLU A 432 8.08 8.46 -27.72
C GLU A 432 8.63 8.00 -26.36
N ALA A 433 9.41 8.84 -25.67
CA ALA A 433 9.94 8.52 -24.35
C ALA A 433 8.84 8.30 -23.31
N ALA A 434 7.76 9.09 -23.33
CA ALA A 434 6.55 8.84 -22.55
C ALA A 434 5.92 7.48 -22.87
N GLY A 435 5.80 7.13 -24.16
CA GLY A 435 5.30 5.83 -24.59
C GLY A 435 6.13 4.65 -24.08
N ARG A 436 7.47 4.81 -23.98
CA ARG A 436 8.36 3.78 -23.42
C ARG A 436 8.13 3.55 -21.94
N VAL A 437 7.76 4.57 -21.16
CA VAL A 437 7.38 4.41 -19.75
C VAL A 437 6.13 3.54 -19.63
N LEU A 438 5.11 3.78 -20.46
CA LEU A 438 3.89 2.97 -20.47
C LEU A 438 4.17 1.50 -20.82
N GLN A 439 5.04 1.24 -21.79
CA GLN A 439 5.48 -0.13 -22.14
C GLN A 439 6.27 -0.81 -21.01
N ALA A 440 7.11 -0.04 -20.31
CA ALA A 440 7.85 -0.56 -19.17
C ALA A 440 6.93 -0.89 -18.00
N LEU A 441 5.88 -0.09 -17.76
CA LEU A 441 4.84 -0.41 -16.78
C LEU A 441 4.10 -1.70 -17.12
N ASP A 442 3.72 -1.93 -18.38
CA ASP A 442 3.09 -3.20 -18.85
C ASP A 442 4.01 -4.42 -18.63
N THR A 443 5.33 -4.20 -18.58
CA THR A 443 6.32 -5.26 -18.30
C THR A 443 6.49 -5.54 -16.81
N VAL A 444 6.41 -4.50 -15.98
CA VAL A 444 6.72 -4.59 -14.53
C VAL A 444 5.47 -4.84 -13.69
N VAL A 445 4.35 -4.22 -14.03
CA VAL A 445 3.08 -4.37 -13.31
C VAL A 445 2.39 -5.65 -13.77
N MET A 446 2.38 -6.65 -12.88
CA MET A 446 1.79 -7.95 -13.15
C MET A 446 0.27 -7.95 -12.94
N SER A 447 -0.18 -7.23 -11.92
CA SER A 447 -1.58 -7.10 -11.55
C SER A 447 -1.78 -5.81 -10.77
N GLU A 448 -2.92 -5.16 -10.96
CA GLU A 448 -3.32 -3.97 -10.23
C GLU A 448 -4.84 -3.96 -10.01
N GLU A 449 -5.26 -3.45 -8.87
CA GLU A 449 -6.68 -3.24 -8.55
C GLU A 449 -6.89 -1.82 -8.05
N HIS A 450 -8.00 -1.21 -8.48
CA HIS A 450 -8.38 0.18 -8.18
C HIS A 450 -9.84 0.21 -7.72
N ASN A 451 -10.03 0.20 -6.41
CA ASN A 451 -11.34 0.12 -5.78
C ASN A 451 -11.97 1.49 -5.49
N ASP A 452 -11.20 2.57 -5.58
CA ASP A 452 -11.68 3.93 -5.34
C ASP A 452 -11.81 4.71 -6.65
N PRO A 453 -12.96 5.38 -6.93
CA PRO A 453 -13.13 6.25 -8.09
C PRO A 453 -12.03 7.31 -8.26
N ARG A 454 -11.45 7.80 -7.16
CA ARG A 454 -10.34 8.76 -7.15
C ARG A 454 -9.07 8.17 -7.76
N SER A 455 -8.91 6.85 -7.70
CA SER A 455 -7.75 6.11 -8.21
C SER A 455 -8.03 5.33 -9.50
N ALA A 456 -9.24 5.46 -10.07
CA ALA A 456 -9.71 4.60 -11.17
C ALA A 456 -8.94 4.74 -12.49
N LYS A 457 -8.14 5.80 -12.65
CA LYS A 457 -7.25 6.00 -13.81
C LYS A 457 -5.78 5.67 -13.51
N GLY A 458 -5.50 5.08 -12.35
CA GLY A 458 -4.15 4.68 -11.99
C GLY A 458 -3.63 3.54 -12.86
N LEU A 459 -2.32 3.43 -12.91
CA LEU A 459 -1.54 2.43 -13.64
C LEU A 459 -0.53 1.77 -12.68
N GLY A 460 -0.97 1.57 -11.44
CA GLY A 460 -0.37 0.66 -10.46
C GLY A 460 0.88 1.18 -9.73
N LEU A 461 1.54 2.21 -10.22
CA LEU A 461 2.79 2.68 -9.63
C LEU A 461 2.84 4.20 -9.48
N SER A 462 3.10 4.63 -8.26
CA SER A 462 3.39 6.03 -7.97
C SER A 462 4.87 6.37 -8.17
N ILE A 463 5.17 7.64 -8.40
CA ILE A 463 6.51 8.23 -8.41
C ILE A 463 6.45 9.57 -7.67
N TYR A 464 7.55 10.02 -7.08
CA TYR A 464 7.62 11.38 -6.55
C TYR A 464 7.67 12.39 -7.71
N LEU A 465 6.58 13.13 -7.88
CA LEU A 465 6.41 14.18 -8.87
C LEU A 465 5.85 15.43 -8.17
N SER A 466 6.77 16.29 -7.77
CA SER A 466 6.44 17.60 -7.21
C SER A 466 6.11 18.56 -8.37
N PRO A 467 4.92 19.20 -8.41
CA PRO A 467 4.59 20.20 -9.43
C PRO A 467 5.37 21.53 -9.27
N GLY A 468 6.42 21.54 -8.43
CA GLY A 468 7.10 22.72 -7.94
C GLY A 468 6.33 23.39 -6.80
N ALA A 469 7.03 24.19 -5.99
CA ALA A 469 6.39 24.89 -4.89
C ALA A 469 5.35 25.90 -5.43
N PRO A 470 4.13 25.98 -4.87
CA PRO A 470 3.34 27.21 -5.03
C PRO A 470 4.18 28.38 -4.54
N ARG A 471 4.03 29.60 -5.08
CA ARG A 471 4.77 30.79 -4.62
C ARG A 471 4.62 30.95 -3.10
N VAL A 472 5.53 30.38 -2.31
CA VAL A 472 5.54 30.52 -0.86
C VAL A 472 6.16 31.88 -0.60
N GLY A 473 5.45 32.78 0.10
CA GLY A 473 6.01 34.08 0.44
C GLY A 473 7.37 33.92 1.12
N LYS A 474 8.35 34.77 0.75
CA LYS A 474 9.75 34.71 1.21
C LYS A 474 9.89 34.50 2.73
N LEU A 475 8.97 35.07 3.51
CA LEU A 475 8.93 34.95 4.96
C LEU A 475 8.68 33.52 5.47
N LYS A 476 7.78 32.76 4.82
CA LYS A 476 7.48 31.37 5.21
C LYS A 476 8.58 30.41 4.78
N ALA A 477 9.23 30.66 3.63
CA ALA A 477 10.43 29.94 3.22
C ALA A 477 11.61 30.20 4.18
N LEU A 478 11.81 31.45 4.61
CA LEU A 478 12.81 31.81 5.60
C LEU A 478 12.53 31.18 6.97
N PHE A 479 11.28 31.19 7.43
CA PHE A 479 10.88 30.53 8.68
C PHE A 479 11.15 29.02 8.65
N GLN A 480 10.77 28.33 7.56
CA GLN A 480 11.05 26.90 7.40
C GLN A 480 12.55 26.60 7.44
N LYS A 481 13.35 27.43 6.76
CA LYS A 481 14.82 27.31 6.76
C LYS A 481 15.42 27.53 8.15
N LEU A 482 14.98 28.58 8.86
CA LEU A 482 15.45 28.89 10.23
C LEU A 482 15.02 27.85 11.26
N ALA A 483 13.85 27.24 11.07
CA ALA A 483 13.33 26.16 11.91
C ALA A 483 13.92 24.78 11.58
N GLY A 484 14.84 24.68 10.61
CA GLY A 484 15.43 23.39 10.18
C GLY A 484 14.43 22.43 9.53
N ILE A 485 13.26 22.91 9.09
CA ILE A 485 12.22 22.08 8.48
C ILE A 485 12.58 21.86 7.01
N SER A 486 13.07 20.66 6.69
CA SER A 486 13.32 20.24 5.31
C SER A 486 12.02 20.14 4.51
N SER A 487 12.00 20.75 3.32
CA SER A 487 10.87 20.62 2.39
C SER A 487 10.75 19.18 1.90
N PRO A 488 9.55 18.73 1.44
CA PRO A 488 9.39 17.42 0.81
C PRO A 488 10.44 17.16 -0.28
N ASP A 489 10.68 18.14 -1.16
CA ASP A 489 11.72 18.02 -2.21
C ASP A 489 13.12 17.83 -1.62
N SER A 490 13.46 18.57 -0.56
CA SER A 490 14.78 18.45 0.08
C SER A 490 14.99 17.06 0.66
N ARG A 491 13.93 16.44 1.21
CA ARG A 491 13.99 15.07 1.74
C ARG A 491 14.11 14.03 0.62
N TYR A 492 13.48 14.29 -0.52
CA TYR A 492 13.59 13.45 -1.71
C TYR A 492 15.02 13.47 -2.26
N PHE A 493 15.56 14.65 -2.54
CA PHE A 493 16.91 14.82 -3.08
C PHE A 493 18.01 14.33 -2.12
N SER A 494 17.75 14.31 -0.81
CA SER A 494 18.68 13.78 0.18
C SER A 494 18.44 12.32 0.57
N SER A 495 17.52 11.60 -0.10
CA SER A 495 17.13 10.24 0.29
C SER A 495 18.23 9.20 0.07
N GLY A 496 19.15 9.44 -0.87
CA GLY A 496 20.28 8.56 -1.17
C GLY A 496 19.90 7.24 -1.88
N LEU A 497 18.63 7.10 -2.30
CA LEU A 497 18.12 5.94 -3.03
C LEU A 497 18.87 5.75 -4.35
N GLN A 498 19.06 4.49 -4.76
CA GLN A 498 19.70 4.12 -6.02
C GLN A 498 18.92 4.64 -7.23
N PHE A 499 17.59 4.72 -7.14
CA PHE A 499 16.77 5.26 -8.23
C PHE A 499 17.21 6.67 -8.65
N LEU A 500 17.57 7.54 -7.70
CA LEU A 500 18.05 8.90 -7.99
C LEU A 500 19.51 8.93 -8.48
N LYS A 501 20.27 7.86 -8.26
CA LYS A 501 21.64 7.75 -8.78
C LYS A 501 21.67 7.20 -10.19
N ASP A 502 20.68 6.36 -10.52
CA ASP A 502 20.63 5.58 -11.74
C ASP A 502 19.61 6.14 -12.76
N THR A 503 18.95 7.25 -12.45
CA THR A 503 18.06 7.99 -13.35
C THR A 503 18.30 9.49 -13.25
N ARG A 504 17.95 10.24 -14.30
CA ARG A 504 17.94 11.72 -14.30
C ARG A 504 16.68 12.34 -13.68
N TRP A 505 15.91 11.57 -12.90
CA TRP A 505 14.58 12.00 -12.46
C TRP A 505 14.65 13.21 -11.52
N ASP A 506 15.60 13.24 -10.59
CA ASP A 506 15.76 14.37 -9.69
C ASP A 506 16.37 15.60 -10.38
N GLU A 507 17.27 15.46 -11.36
CA GLU A 507 17.72 16.58 -12.17
C GLU A 507 16.55 17.20 -12.96
N MET A 508 15.67 16.35 -13.51
CA MET A 508 14.44 16.80 -14.17
C MET A 508 13.55 17.57 -13.19
N LEU A 509 13.29 17.03 -11.99
CA LEU A 509 12.50 17.73 -10.98
C LEU A 509 13.15 19.05 -10.55
N GLN A 510 14.47 19.09 -10.38
CA GLN A 510 15.21 20.30 -10.00
C GLN A 510 15.03 21.40 -11.06
N LYS A 511 15.19 21.07 -12.35
CA LYS A 511 14.97 22.00 -13.48
C LYS A 511 13.59 22.67 -13.42
N TYR A 512 12.54 21.89 -13.11
CA TYR A 512 11.16 22.38 -13.08
C TYR A 512 10.68 22.88 -11.70
N SER A 513 11.44 22.68 -10.63
CA SER A 513 11.08 23.08 -9.26
C SER A 513 11.08 24.60 -9.00
N GLY A 514 11.71 25.39 -9.88
CA GLY A 514 11.76 26.85 -9.78
C GLY A 514 12.68 27.41 -8.69
N LYS A 515 13.60 26.60 -8.15
CA LYS A 515 14.68 27.05 -7.26
C LYS A 515 15.94 27.33 -8.09
N ASP A 516 15.96 28.49 -8.75
CA ASP A 516 17.19 29.09 -9.24
C ASP A 516 17.83 29.96 -8.14
#